data_AF-A0A535YTT8-F1
#
_entry.id   AF-A0A535YTT8-F1
#
_cell.length_a   1.000
_cell.length_b   1.000
_cell.length_c   1.000
_cell.angle_alpha   90.00
_cell.angle_beta   90.00
_cell.angle_gamma   90.00
#
_symmetry.space_group_name_H-M   'P 1'
#
loop_
_entity.id
_entity.type
_entity.pdbx_description
1 polymer ?
#
loop_
_entity_poly.entity_id
_entity_poly.type
_entity_poly.pdbx_seq_one_letter_code
_entity_poly.pdbx_strand_id
1 'polypeptide(L)'
;MDIAGDAGWFVAQSGSHRSGTTKLCRRPRWPGCGISAREPFSLCLRRDAFPADALTRLEATACLITPAVDRMGLRIATPGLHLRGDEILTTPMTAGALQVTPSGQLIALLVDHPTTGGYPVIATVITADIPLLAQARPGETIRFRQVDRPTAASALRRLTDWLDDL
;
A
#
# COMPACT_ATOMS: atom_id res chain seq x y z
N MET A 1 34.11 -42.90 23.91
CA MET A 1 33.96 -41.56 23.30
C MET A 1 33.41 -41.83 21.92
N ASP A 2 32.09 -42.01 21.88
CA ASP A 2 31.36 -42.67 20.81
C ASP A 2 30.41 -41.69 20.10
N ILE A 3 30.54 -41.70 18.78
CA ILE A 3 29.51 -41.89 17.74
C ILE A 3 28.32 -40.90 17.65
N ALA A 4 28.21 -40.36 16.44
CA ALA A 4 27.11 -39.58 15.89
C ALA A 4 25.75 -40.31 15.95
N GLY A 5 24.68 -39.54 16.17
CA GLY A 5 23.30 -40.01 16.12
C GLY A 5 22.38 -38.93 15.57
N ASP A 6 21.99 -39.12 14.32
CA ASP A 6 21.02 -38.38 13.54
C ASP A 6 19.58 -38.67 14.02
N ALA A 7 18.77 -37.64 14.25
CA ALA A 7 17.31 -37.68 14.42
C ALA A 7 16.82 -36.24 14.71
N GLY A 8 15.80 -35.67 14.11
CA GLY A 8 14.81 -36.14 13.16
C GLY A 8 13.84 -34.97 13.00
N TRP A 9 13.59 -34.58 11.75
CA TRP A 9 12.64 -33.54 11.40
C TRP A 9 11.23 -34.02 11.80
N PHE A 10 10.59 -33.30 12.74
CA PHE A 10 9.21 -33.58 13.12
C PHE A 10 8.27 -33.13 12.00
N VAL A 11 7.82 -34.09 11.21
CA VAL A 11 6.61 -33.99 10.39
C VAL A 11 5.41 -34.15 11.31
N ALA A 12 4.71 -33.06 11.61
CA ALA A 12 3.39 -33.12 12.21
C ALA A 12 2.34 -33.33 11.10
N GLN A 13 1.86 -34.57 10.96
CA GLN A 13 0.60 -34.85 10.27
C GLN A 13 -0.52 -35.06 11.29
N SER A 14 -1.70 -34.54 10.91
CA SER A 14 -3.06 -35.04 11.13
C SER A 14 -3.98 -34.06 11.84
N GLY A 15 -5.17 -33.89 11.26
CA GLY A 15 -6.25 -33.07 11.82
C GLY A 15 -7.29 -32.69 10.77
N SER A 16 -8.04 -33.68 10.27
CA SER A 16 -9.29 -33.46 9.55
C SER A 16 -10.41 -33.04 10.54
N HIS A 17 -11.54 -32.55 10.00
CA HIS A 17 -12.78 -32.15 10.68
C HIS A 17 -12.74 -30.78 11.39
N ARG A 18 -13.59 -29.78 11.10
CA ARG A 18 -15.01 -29.79 10.72
C ARG A 18 -15.43 -28.52 9.97
N SER A 19 -16.34 -28.69 9.02
CA SER A 19 -17.19 -27.64 8.43
C SER A 19 -18.00 -26.92 9.52
N GLY A 20 -17.52 -25.76 9.93
CA GLY A 20 -18.33 -24.74 10.61
C GLY A 20 -18.50 -23.57 9.65
N THR A 21 -19.73 -23.29 9.23
CA THR A 21 -20.06 -22.10 8.45
C THR A 21 -19.79 -20.87 9.32
N THR A 22 -18.56 -20.39 9.32
CA THR A 22 -18.22 -19.10 9.91
C THR A 22 -19.09 -18.08 9.21
N LYS A 23 -20.08 -17.51 9.91
CA LYS A 23 -20.73 -16.26 9.49
C LYS A 23 -19.58 -15.30 9.20
N LEU A 24 -19.30 -15.08 7.91
CA LEU A 24 -18.31 -14.11 7.48
C LEU A 24 -18.79 -12.78 8.05
N CYS A 25 -18.15 -12.31 9.11
CA CYS A 25 -18.45 -11.03 9.69
C CYS A 25 -18.25 -10.01 8.58
N ARG A 26 -19.32 -9.32 8.16
CA ARG A 26 -19.30 -8.31 7.08
C ARG A 26 -18.47 -7.07 7.44
N ARG A 27 -17.84 -7.05 8.60
CA ARG A 27 -16.97 -5.97 9.08
C ARG A 27 -15.69 -5.91 8.23
N PRO A 28 -15.11 -4.70 8.07
CA PRO A 28 -13.76 -4.57 7.52
C PRO A 28 -12.81 -5.51 8.28
N ARG A 29 -11.93 -6.22 7.57
CA ARG A 29 -10.91 -7.08 8.21
C ARG A 29 -9.88 -6.20 8.94
N TRP A 30 -10.04 -6.00 10.24
CA TRP A 30 -9.06 -5.32 11.11
C TRP A 30 -7.86 -6.25 11.41
N PRO A 31 -6.60 -5.85 11.15
CA PRO A 31 -5.47 -6.78 11.16
C PRO A 31 -4.73 -6.90 12.50
N GLY A 32 -4.44 -8.16 12.86
CA GLY A 32 -3.19 -8.59 13.52
C GLY A 32 -2.15 -9.16 12.52
N CYS A 33 -2.43 -9.09 11.21
CA CYS A 33 -1.57 -9.62 10.15
C CYS A 33 -0.90 -8.44 9.42
N GLY A 34 0.43 -8.38 9.41
CA GLY A 34 1.21 -7.30 8.76
C GLY A 34 0.79 -7.02 7.31
N ILE A 35 1.01 -5.79 6.86
CA ILE A 35 0.54 -5.29 5.55
C ILE A 35 1.28 -5.96 4.39
N SER A 36 2.47 -6.51 4.64
CA SER A 36 3.29 -7.25 3.67
C SER A 36 2.57 -8.45 2.99
N ALA A 37 1.53 -9.02 3.62
CA ALA A 37 0.78 -10.16 3.07
C ALA A 37 -0.53 -9.76 2.34
N ARG A 38 -0.75 -8.47 2.05
CA ARG A 38 -2.02 -7.98 1.48
C ARG A 38 -1.94 -7.79 -0.04
N GLU A 39 -3.13 -7.67 -0.65
CA GLU A 39 -3.27 -7.24 -2.04
C GLU A 39 -2.57 -5.88 -2.29
N PRO A 40 -2.10 -5.62 -3.52
CA PRO A 40 -1.51 -4.32 -3.86
C PRO A 40 -2.47 -3.16 -3.60
N PHE A 41 -1.93 -2.05 -3.10
CA PHE A 41 -2.66 -0.80 -2.91
C PHE A 41 -3.10 -0.23 -4.26
N SER A 42 -4.34 0.22 -4.32
CA SER A 42 -4.98 0.64 -5.55
C SER A 42 -4.69 2.11 -5.83
N LEU A 43 -4.31 2.40 -7.06
CA LEU A 43 -3.93 3.72 -7.57
C LEU A 43 -4.92 4.18 -8.64
N CYS A 44 -5.40 5.41 -8.52
CA CYS A 44 -5.98 6.13 -9.65
C CYS A 44 -4.92 6.94 -10.37
N LEU A 45 -5.05 7.01 -11.70
CA LEU A 45 -4.12 7.75 -12.55
C LEU A 45 -4.21 9.25 -12.21
N ARG A 46 -3.10 9.77 -11.68
CA ARG A 46 -2.80 11.20 -11.60
C ARG A 46 -1.32 11.31 -11.91
N ARG A 47 -0.98 11.59 -13.16
CA ARG A 47 0.39 11.58 -13.62
C ARG A 47 0.75 12.95 -14.15
N ASP A 48 1.61 13.64 -13.42
CA ASP A 48 2.27 14.87 -13.87
C ASP A 48 3.35 14.51 -14.92
N ALA A 49 4.43 15.29 -15.04
CA ALA A 49 5.48 15.14 -16.06
C ALA A 49 6.34 13.85 -15.92
N PHE A 50 5.72 12.67 -16.01
CA PHE A 50 6.36 11.36 -16.04
C PHE A 50 6.19 10.71 -17.43
N PRO A 51 7.04 9.75 -17.81
CA PRO A 51 6.90 8.97 -19.05
C PRO A 51 5.79 7.90 -19.00
N ALA A 52 5.33 7.46 -20.18
CA ALA A 52 4.12 6.65 -20.38
C ALA A 52 4.04 5.40 -19.50
N ASP A 53 5.20 4.79 -19.32
CA ASP A 53 5.49 3.52 -18.66
C ASP A 53 5.75 3.65 -17.15
N ALA A 54 5.83 4.87 -16.61
CA ALA A 54 6.25 5.09 -15.22
C ALA A 54 5.35 4.35 -14.21
N LEU A 55 4.05 4.33 -14.45
CA LEU A 55 3.09 3.65 -13.58
C LEU A 55 3.22 2.12 -13.68
N THR A 56 3.36 1.58 -14.90
CA THR A 56 3.61 0.15 -15.12
C THR A 56 4.89 -0.32 -14.42
N ARG A 57 5.95 0.50 -14.47
CA ARG A 57 7.21 0.22 -13.76
C ARG A 57 7.03 0.27 -12.24
N LEU A 58 6.20 1.19 -11.73
CA LEU A 58 5.86 1.26 -10.31
C LEU A 58 5.09 0.02 -9.84
N GLU A 59 4.11 -0.46 -10.61
CA GLU A 59 3.36 -1.69 -10.30
C GLU A 59 4.25 -2.93 -10.24
N ALA A 60 5.25 -3.00 -11.12
CA ALA A 60 6.23 -4.09 -11.14
C ALA A 60 7.24 -4.03 -9.98
N THR A 61 7.30 -2.92 -9.24
CA THR A 61 8.32 -2.68 -8.21
C THR A 61 7.78 -2.96 -6.80
N ALA A 62 8.48 -3.81 -6.06
CA ALA A 62 8.26 -3.95 -4.62
C ALA A 62 8.82 -2.71 -3.89
N CYS A 63 7.99 -2.05 -3.10
CA CYS A 63 8.31 -0.77 -2.46
C CYS A 63 8.48 -0.96 -0.95
N LEU A 64 9.52 -0.39 -0.35
CA LEU A 64 9.87 -0.55 1.06
C LEU A 64 9.46 0.68 1.87
N ILE A 65 8.68 0.50 2.94
CA ILE A 65 8.37 1.57 3.89
C ILE A 65 9.64 1.90 4.70
N THR A 66 10.08 3.15 4.62
CA THR A 66 11.26 3.61 5.36
C THR A 66 10.89 3.96 6.82
N PRO A 67 11.87 4.22 7.70
CA PRO A 67 11.60 4.74 9.05
C PRO A 67 10.99 6.15 9.09
N ALA A 68 11.03 6.91 8.00
CA ALA A 68 10.42 8.24 7.91
C ALA A 68 8.91 8.13 7.64
N VAL A 69 8.16 7.93 8.72
CA VAL A 69 6.71 7.75 8.73
C VAL A 69 6.11 8.62 9.84
N ASP A 70 5.12 9.42 9.48
CA ASP A 70 4.31 10.19 10.41
C ASP A 70 2.87 10.36 9.87
N ARG A 71 2.08 11.23 10.50
CA ARG A 71 0.70 11.50 10.07
C ARG A 71 0.59 12.37 8.81
N MET A 72 1.67 13.06 8.42
CA MET A 72 1.74 13.84 7.18
C MET A 72 2.01 12.93 5.98
N GLY A 73 2.84 11.89 6.15
CA GLY A 73 3.08 10.93 5.08
C GLY A 73 4.02 9.77 5.40
N LEU A 74 4.08 8.86 4.43
CA LEU A 74 5.00 7.71 4.44
C LEU A 74 6.07 7.94 3.38
N ARG A 75 7.34 7.89 3.78
CA ARG A 75 8.43 7.83 2.81
C ARG A 75 8.68 6.38 2.42
N ILE A 76 8.65 6.13 1.12
CA ILE A 76 8.66 4.80 0.52
C ILE A 76 9.85 4.74 -0.44
N ALA A 77 10.78 3.83 -0.16
CA ALA A 77 11.87 3.54 -1.06
C ALA A 77 11.38 2.64 -2.20
N THR A 78 11.83 2.93 -3.42
CA THR A 78 11.50 2.18 -4.63
C THR A 78 12.78 1.60 -5.26
N PRO A 79 13.38 0.54 -4.67
CA PRO A 79 14.67 0.02 -5.12
C PRO A 79 14.64 -0.35 -6.60
N GLY A 80 15.64 0.11 -7.37
CA GLY A 80 15.77 -0.17 -8.80
C GLY A 80 14.79 0.61 -9.69
N LEU A 81 13.83 1.33 -9.12
CA LEU A 81 12.91 2.18 -9.86
C LEU A 81 13.36 3.64 -9.76
N HIS A 82 13.96 4.13 -10.84
CA HIS A 82 14.29 5.55 -10.97
C HIS A 82 13.09 6.31 -11.55
N LEU A 83 12.30 6.91 -10.66
CA LEU A 83 11.27 7.89 -11.02
C LEU A 83 11.92 9.28 -10.88
N ARG A 84 12.01 10.01 -11.99
CA ARG A 84 12.31 11.44 -11.96
C ARG A 84 11.19 12.14 -12.71
N GLY A 85 10.50 13.01 -12.00
CA GLY A 85 9.65 14.03 -12.61
C GLY A 85 10.31 15.38 -12.38
N ASP A 86 10.07 16.31 -13.28
CA ASP A 86 10.50 17.68 -13.09
C ASP A 86 9.73 18.32 -11.93
N GLU A 87 10.38 19.25 -11.22
CA GLU A 87 9.70 20.05 -10.22
C GLU A 87 8.50 20.76 -10.86
N ILE A 88 7.35 20.68 -10.20
CA ILE A 88 6.11 21.28 -10.71
C ILE A 88 5.86 22.60 -10.00
N LEU A 89 5.08 23.46 -10.65
CA LEU A 89 4.49 24.61 -9.95
C LEU A 89 3.72 24.12 -8.73
N THR A 90 3.71 24.95 -7.68
CA THR A 90 2.99 24.66 -6.45
C THR A 90 1.53 24.30 -6.77
N THR A 91 1.16 23.07 -6.43
CA THR A 91 -0.12 22.45 -6.83
C THR A 91 -0.88 21.97 -5.60
N PRO A 92 -2.23 22.02 -5.60
CA PRO A 92 -3.03 21.45 -4.51
C PRO A 92 -2.79 19.95 -4.34
N MET A 93 -2.64 19.55 -3.09
CA MET A 93 -2.39 18.17 -2.67
C MET A 93 -3.60 17.56 -1.99
N THR A 94 -3.71 16.24 -2.10
CA THR A 94 -4.78 15.44 -1.51
C THR A 94 -4.19 14.22 -0.82
N ALA A 95 -4.85 13.74 0.22
CA ALA A 95 -4.49 12.48 0.86
C ALA A 95 -4.46 11.36 -0.19
N GLY A 96 -3.48 10.48 -0.07
CA GLY A 96 -3.18 9.42 -1.03
C GLY A 96 -2.30 9.84 -2.20
N ALA A 97 -2.01 11.14 -2.41
CA ALA A 97 -1.10 11.54 -3.48
C ALA A 97 0.29 10.93 -3.26
N LEU A 98 0.85 10.33 -4.33
CA LEU A 98 2.20 9.76 -4.34
C LEU A 98 3.15 10.74 -5.02
N GLN A 99 3.81 11.57 -4.21
CA GLN A 99 4.83 12.50 -4.69
C GLN A 99 6.14 11.76 -4.94
N VAL A 100 6.84 12.12 -6.02
CA VAL A 100 8.20 11.64 -6.31
C VAL A 100 9.19 12.72 -5.92
N THR A 101 10.11 12.37 -5.03
CA THR A 101 11.21 13.26 -4.60
C THR A 101 12.32 13.31 -5.64
N PRO A 102 13.24 14.31 -5.59
CA PRO A 102 14.41 14.36 -6.48
C PRO A 102 15.35 13.14 -6.37
N SER A 103 15.35 12.46 -5.22
CA SER A 103 16.10 11.21 -5.01
C SER A 103 15.40 9.98 -5.60
N GLY A 104 14.20 10.14 -6.16
CA GLY A 104 13.40 9.07 -6.76
C GLY A 104 12.57 8.27 -5.77
N GLN A 105 12.59 8.61 -4.48
CA GLN A 105 11.71 8.00 -3.47
C GLN A 105 10.30 8.57 -3.55
N LEU A 106 9.32 7.77 -3.14
CA LEU A 106 7.93 8.19 -3.02
C LEU A 106 7.64 8.78 -1.63
N ILE A 107 6.72 9.74 -1.59
CA ILE A 107 6.04 10.18 -0.37
C ILE A 107 4.54 9.95 -0.60
N ALA A 108 3.96 9.03 0.16
CA ALA A 108 2.50 8.89 0.20
C ALA A 108 1.93 9.87 1.22
N LEU A 109 1.15 10.84 0.75
CA LEU A 109 0.53 11.85 1.61
C LEU A 109 -0.62 11.25 2.43
N LEU A 110 -0.59 11.46 3.75
CA LEU A 110 -1.60 10.98 4.70
C LEU A 110 -2.45 12.14 5.22
N VAL A 111 -3.29 11.91 6.24
CA VAL A 111 -4.36 12.83 6.64
C VAL A 111 -3.90 14.23 7.09
N ASP A 112 -2.67 14.39 7.57
CA ASP A 112 -2.12 15.69 7.98
C ASP A 112 -1.20 16.28 6.89
N HIS A 113 -1.35 15.84 5.63
CA HIS A 113 -0.53 16.32 4.51
C HIS A 113 -0.64 17.85 4.32
N PRO A 114 0.41 18.52 3.80
CA PRO A 114 0.33 19.93 3.46
C PRO A 114 -0.70 20.17 2.34
N THR A 115 -1.37 21.32 2.36
CA THR A 115 -2.39 21.69 1.36
C THR A 115 -1.82 21.83 -0.05
N THR A 116 -0.52 22.16 -0.16
CA THR A 116 0.19 22.38 -1.41
C THR A 116 1.52 21.64 -1.43
N GLY A 117 2.02 21.31 -2.62
CA GLY A 117 3.33 20.70 -2.81
C GLY A 117 3.98 21.10 -4.13
N GLY A 118 5.31 21.02 -4.20
CA GLY A 118 6.11 21.27 -5.40
C GLY A 118 6.67 20.01 -6.06
N TYR A 119 6.44 18.83 -5.47
CA TYR A 119 6.89 17.57 -6.05
C TYR A 119 5.85 16.98 -7.02
N PRO A 120 6.29 16.42 -8.15
CA PRO A 120 5.40 15.81 -9.13
C PRO A 120 4.71 14.57 -8.54
N VAL A 121 3.44 14.40 -8.85
CA VAL A 121 2.61 13.29 -8.41
C VAL A 121 2.49 12.25 -9.53
N ILE A 122 2.86 11.00 -9.24
CA ILE A 122 2.82 9.91 -10.22
C ILE A 122 1.47 9.19 -10.25
N ALA A 123 0.79 9.12 -9.10
CA ALA A 123 -0.53 8.54 -8.95
C ALA A 123 -1.16 8.96 -7.62
N THR A 124 -2.41 8.58 -7.39
CA THR A 124 -3.11 8.79 -6.10
C THR A 124 -3.67 7.47 -5.59
N VAL A 125 -3.30 7.09 -4.37
CA VAL A 125 -3.89 5.96 -3.64
C VAL A 125 -5.36 6.25 -3.41
N ILE A 126 -6.22 5.28 -3.70
CA ILE A 126 -7.67 5.47 -3.54
C ILE A 126 -8.04 5.66 -2.06
N THR A 127 -9.08 6.46 -1.80
CA THR A 127 -9.53 6.76 -0.44
C THR A 127 -9.81 5.51 0.40
N ALA A 128 -10.35 4.45 -0.21
CA ALA A 128 -10.66 3.20 0.48
C ALA A 128 -9.41 2.49 1.06
N ASP A 129 -8.23 2.75 0.49
CA ASP A 129 -6.97 2.09 0.85
C ASP A 129 -6.14 2.93 1.82
N ILE A 130 -6.40 4.25 1.95
CA ILE A 130 -5.65 5.16 2.82
C ILE A 130 -5.62 4.70 4.29
N PRO A 131 -6.73 4.28 4.93
CA PRO A 131 -6.69 3.84 6.34
C PRO A 131 -5.78 2.64 6.56
N LEU A 132 -5.65 1.77 5.57
CA LEU A 132 -4.78 0.60 5.62
C LEU A 132 -3.33 0.98 5.37
N LEU A 133 -3.09 1.86 4.39
CA LEU A 133 -1.77 2.38 4.10
C LEU A 133 -1.19 3.13 5.31
N ALA A 134 -2.01 3.90 6.03
CA ALA A 134 -1.61 4.61 7.25
C ALA A 134 -1.18 3.68 8.40
N GLN A 135 -1.51 2.38 8.34
CA GLN A 135 -1.07 1.39 9.32
C GLN A 135 0.26 0.73 8.93
N ALA A 136 0.84 1.06 7.78
CA ALA A 136 2.10 0.50 7.29
C ALA A 136 3.26 0.85 8.21
N ARG A 137 4.07 -0.17 8.53
CA ARG A 137 5.18 -0.05 9.47
C ARG A 137 6.51 0.04 8.73
N PRO A 138 7.51 0.76 9.28
CA PRO A 138 8.87 0.73 8.78
C PRO A 138 9.38 -0.71 8.59
N GLY A 139 10.00 -0.97 7.45
CA GLY A 139 10.50 -2.29 7.06
C GLY A 139 9.48 -3.18 6.35
N GLU A 140 8.20 -2.79 6.27
CA GLU A 140 7.23 -3.52 5.45
C GLU A 140 7.43 -3.26 3.96
N THR A 141 7.20 -4.30 3.16
CA THR A 141 7.20 -4.23 1.70
C THR A 141 5.76 -4.16 1.20
N ILE A 142 5.47 -3.22 0.32
CA ILE A 142 4.16 -3.01 -0.29
C ILE A 142 4.26 -3.01 -1.81
N ARG A 143 3.13 -3.21 -2.48
CA ARG A 143 3.00 -3.10 -3.94
C ARG A 143 1.79 -2.24 -4.30
N PHE A 144 1.78 -1.78 -5.53
CA PHE A 144 0.70 -0.98 -6.09
C PHE A 144 0.07 -1.63 -7.32
N ARG A 145 -1.19 -1.31 -7.58
CA ARG A 145 -1.90 -1.61 -8.84
C ARG A 145 -2.74 -0.42 -9.28
N GLN A 146 -2.84 -0.18 -10.57
CA GLN A 146 -3.74 0.80 -11.13
C GLN A 146 -5.16 0.25 -11.16
N VAL A 147 -6.12 1.11 -10.84
CA VAL A 147 -7.56 0.88 -10.98
C VAL A 147 -8.21 2.04 -11.70
N ASP A 148 -9.32 1.78 -12.37
CA ASP A 148 -10.14 2.85 -12.94
C ASP A 148 -10.96 3.57 -11.85
N ARG A 149 -11.48 4.74 -12.20
CA ARG A 149 -12.29 5.56 -11.29
C ARG A 149 -13.57 4.84 -10.81
N PRO A 150 -14.34 4.13 -11.66
CA PRO A 150 -15.51 3.37 -11.22
C PRO A 150 -15.18 2.30 -10.17
N THR A 151 -14.06 1.60 -10.31
CA THR A 151 -13.58 0.60 -9.34
C THR A 151 -13.23 1.27 -8.02
N ALA A 152 -12.50 2.39 -8.06
CA ALA A 152 -12.17 3.17 -6.87
C ALA A 152 -13.42 3.67 -6.12
N ALA A 153 -14.39 4.22 -6.85
CA ALA A 153 -15.65 4.69 -6.28
C ALA A 153 -16.47 3.54 -5.66
N SER A 154 -16.47 2.37 -6.30
CA SER A 154 -17.15 1.18 -5.77
C SER A 154 -16.46 0.61 -4.53
N ALA A 155 -15.12 0.68 -4.46
CA ALA A 155 -14.37 0.31 -3.27
C ALA A 155 -14.69 1.23 -2.09
N LEU A 156 -14.80 2.54 -2.33
CA LEU A 156 -15.18 3.50 -1.30
C LEU A 156 -16.60 3.24 -0.77
N ARG A 157 -17.58 3.05 -1.67
CA ARG A 157 -18.96 2.68 -1.28
C ARG A 157 -18.96 1.47 -0.35
N ARG A 158 -18.35 0.36 -0.77
CA ARG A 158 -18.25 -0.86 0.06
C ARG A 158 -17.64 -0.63 1.44
N LEU A 159 -16.71 0.31 1.59
CA LEU A 159 -16.11 0.65 2.87
C LEU A 159 -17.07 1.46 3.76
N THR A 160 -17.95 2.25 3.17
CA THR A 160 -18.86 3.18 3.85
C THR A 160 -20.29 2.70 3.96
N ASP A 161 -20.72 1.67 3.20
CA ASP A 161 -22.12 1.21 3.13
C ASP A 161 -22.71 0.88 4.52
N TRP A 162 -21.88 0.45 5.48
CA TRP A 162 -22.33 0.16 6.85
C TRP A 162 -22.79 1.42 7.63
N LEU A 163 -22.41 2.62 7.18
CA LEU A 163 -22.83 3.89 7.79
C LEU A 163 -24.31 4.16 7.54
N ASP A 164 -24.90 3.59 6.48
CA ASP A 164 -26.32 3.77 6.16
C ASP A 164 -27.23 3.05 7.17
N ASP A 165 -26.68 2.11 7.94
CA ASP A 165 -27.37 1.34 8.97
C ASP A 165 -27.24 1.96 10.39
N LEU A 166 -26.61 3.14 10.53
CA LEU A 166 -26.43 3.84 11.82
C LEU A 166 -27.66 4.68 12.21
#